data_AF-A0A355DP99-F1
#
_entry.id   AF-A0A355DP99-F1
#
_cell.length_a   1.000
_cell.length_b   1.000
_cell.length_c   1.000
_cell.angle_alpha   90.00
_cell.angle_beta   90.00
_cell.angle_gamma   90.00
#
_symmetry.space_group_name_H-M   'P 1'
#
loop_
_entity.id
_entity.type
_entity.pdbx_description
1 polymer ?
#
loop_
_entity_poly.entity_id
_entity_poly.type
_entity_poly.pdbx_seq_one_letter_code
_entity_poly.pdbx_strand_id
1 'polypeptide(L)'
;MSKPEKPDSNDVVNPGDKIDPEAKTVEAKSEQVAVDVPDITGDQIKVPTYFVVEEPNGEQKALHHVQDAEEISDVIRQARTDEEGNRTWR
;
A
#
# COMPACT_ATOMS: atom_id res chain seq x y z
N MET A 1 12.50 9.89 9.71
CA MET A 1 11.91 8.57 9.37
C MET A 1 12.77 7.51 10.04
N SER A 2 12.17 6.71 10.91
CA SER A 2 12.85 5.61 11.61
C SER A 2 13.17 4.50 10.60
N LYS A 3 14.37 3.94 10.69
CA LYS A 3 14.80 2.82 9.85
C LYS A 3 13.86 1.62 10.09
N PRO A 4 13.38 0.91 9.05
CA PRO A 4 12.55 -0.28 9.26
C PRO A 4 13.32 -1.32 10.07
N GLU A 5 12.62 -1.93 11.03
CA GLU A 5 13.20 -2.97 11.87
C GLU A 5 13.57 -4.21 11.04
N LYS A 6 14.61 -4.93 11.46
CA LYS A 6 14.99 -6.18 10.80
C LYS A 6 13.93 -7.25 11.08
N PRO A 7 13.54 -8.07 10.09
CA PRO A 7 12.58 -9.15 10.29
C PRO A 7 13.11 -10.18 11.30
N ASP A 8 12.21 -10.66 12.17
CA ASP A 8 12.49 -11.84 13.00
C ASP A 8 12.53 -13.08 12.08
N SER A 9 13.51 -13.96 12.28
CA SER A 9 13.68 -15.17 11.47
C SER A 9 12.47 -16.12 11.51
N ASN A 10 11.58 -15.98 12.51
CA ASN A 10 10.36 -16.77 12.64
C ASN A 10 9.10 -16.07 12.10
N ASP A 11 9.19 -14.78 11.76
CA ASP A 11 8.06 -14.03 11.22
C ASP A 11 7.92 -14.30 9.71
N VAL A 12 6.70 -14.57 9.27
CA VAL A 12 6.35 -14.75 7.84
C VAL A 12 6.06 -13.43 7.12
N VAL A 13 6.05 -12.31 7.86
CA VAL A 13 5.76 -10.96 7.36
C VAL A 13 6.89 -10.01 7.71
N ASN A 14 7.14 -9.00 6.88
CA ASN A 14 8.10 -7.97 7.26
C ASN A 14 7.54 -7.13 8.42
N PRO A 15 8.39 -6.58 9.31
CA PRO A 15 7.93 -5.72 10.39
C PRO A 15 7.09 -4.53 9.90
N GLY A 16 7.45 -3.94 8.76
CA GLY A 16 6.70 -2.83 8.14
C GLY A 16 5.34 -3.22 7.54
N ASP A 17 5.08 -4.51 7.34
CA ASP A 17 3.78 -5.05 6.89
C ASP A 17 2.80 -5.25 8.05
N LYS A 18 3.24 -5.06 9.30
CA LYS A 18 2.34 -5.16 10.45
C LYS A 18 1.47 -3.91 10.48
N ILE A 19 0.15 -4.12 10.56
CA ILE A 19 -0.81 -3.03 10.72
C ILE A 19 -0.49 -2.30 12.01
N ASP A 20 -0.20 -1.00 11.91
CA ASP A 20 -0.07 -0.14 13.07
C ASP A 20 -1.49 0.17 13.61
N PRO A 21 -1.85 -0.29 14.83
CA PRO A 21 -3.16 -0.03 15.42
C PRO A 21 -3.39 1.46 15.73
N GLU A 22 -2.34 2.28 15.78
CA GLU A 22 -2.42 3.72 16.01
C GLU A 22 -2.65 4.51 14.71
N ALA A 23 -2.30 3.94 13.54
CA ALA A 23 -2.50 4.54 12.23
C ALA A 23 -3.96 4.43 11.77
N LYS A 24 -4.79 5.38 12.21
CA LYS A 24 -6.25 5.37 11.95
C LYS A 24 -6.68 6.19 10.73
N THR A 25 -5.89 7.17 10.30
CA THR A 25 -6.24 8.05 9.16
C THR A 25 -5.59 7.58 7.86
N VAL A 26 -6.16 8.00 6.73
CA VAL A 26 -5.61 7.71 5.39
C VAL A 26 -4.21 8.28 5.24
N GLU A 27 -3.99 9.50 5.73
CA GLU A 27 -2.70 10.17 5.70
C GLU A 27 -1.65 9.37 6.48
N ALA A 28 -1.95 8.98 7.73
CA ALA A 28 -1.03 8.21 8.55
C ALA A 28 -0.68 6.84 7.92
N LYS A 29 -1.67 6.15 7.35
CA LYS A 29 -1.45 4.88 6.65
C LYS A 29 -0.64 5.06 5.36
N SER A 30 -0.82 6.17 4.65
CA SER A 30 -0.08 6.45 3.41
C SER A 30 1.41 6.68 3.63
N GLU A 31 1.81 7.10 4.84
CA GLU A 31 3.21 7.31 5.20
C GLU A 31 3.92 6.02 5.63
N GLN A 32 3.19 4.92 5.86
CA GLN A 32 3.75 3.66 6.32
C GLN A 32 4.50 2.92 5.22
N VAL A 33 5.67 2.38 5.58
CA VAL A 33 6.62 1.76 4.67
C VAL A 33 6.87 0.32 5.07
N ALA A 34 6.61 -0.60 4.15
CA ALA A 34 6.78 -2.04 4.32
C ALA A 34 8.26 -2.42 4.30
N VAL A 35 8.97 -1.89 3.31
CA VAL A 35 10.38 -2.19 3.04
C VAL A 35 11.09 -0.90 2.66
N ASP A 36 12.25 -0.64 3.29
CA ASP A 36 13.14 0.46 2.95
C ASP A 36 14.60 -0.02 3.10
N VAL A 37 15.07 -0.77 2.11
CA VAL A 37 16.40 -1.41 2.09
C VAL A 37 17.01 -1.40 0.69
N PRO A 38 18.34 -1.42 0.56
CA PRO A 38 18.99 -1.58 -0.73
C PRO A 38 18.73 -2.98 -1.31
N ASP A 39 18.57 -3.05 -2.63
CA ASP A 39 18.44 -4.29 -3.36
C ASP A 39 19.79 -4.96 -3.63
N ILE A 40 19.79 -6.04 -4.41
CA ILE A 40 21.01 -6.78 -4.75
C ILE A 40 22.00 -5.95 -5.60
N THR A 41 21.54 -4.91 -6.28
CA THR A 41 22.35 -3.99 -7.08
C THR A 41 22.87 -2.80 -6.27
N GLY A 42 22.32 -2.59 -5.06
CA GLY A 42 22.65 -1.49 -4.17
C GLY A 42 21.68 -0.30 -4.28
N ASP A 43 20.67 -0.39 -5.14
CA ASP A 43 19.65 0.63 -5.28
C ASP A 43 18.65 0.57 -4.12
N GLN A 44 18.34 1.71 -3.51
CA GLN A 44 17.41 1.78 -2.39
C GLN A 44 15.98 1.50 -2.89
N ILE A 45 15.39 0.39 -2.45
CA ILE A 45 13.99 0.06 -2.73
C ILE A 45 13.14 0.49 -1.54
N LYS A 46 12.11 1.29 -1.84
CA LYS A 46 11.08 1.69 -0.89
C LYS A 46 9.72 1.16 -1.36
N VAL A 47 9.09 0.34 -0.51
CA VAL A 47 7.77 -0.25 -0.77
C VAL A 47 6.77 0.28 0.25
N PRO A 48 5.68 0.93 -0.18
CA PRO A 48 4.63 1.40 0.73
C PRO A 48 3.81 0.23 1.28
N THR A 49 3.32 0.36 2.52
CA THR A 49 2.44 -0.66 3.13
C THR A 49 1.00 -0.56 2.59
N TYR A 50 0.55 0.66 2.26
CA TYR A 50 -0.80 0.94 1.78
C TYR A 50 -0.81 1.61 0.42
N PHE A 51 -1.82 1.29 -0.38
CA PHE A 51 -2.20 2.03 -1.59
C PHE A 51 -3.34 2.98 -1.27
N VAL A 52 -3.17 4.26 -1.56
CA VAL A 52 -4.27 5.23 -1.46
C VAL A 52 -5.07 5.18 -2.77
N VAL A 53 -6.36 4.87 -2.65
CA VAL A 53 -7.30 4.78 -3.76
C VAL A 53 -8.46 5.75 -3.52
N GLU A 54 -8.97 6.31 -4.60
CA GLU A 54 -10.22 7.09 -4.61
C GLU A 54 -11.32 6.19 -5.13
N GLU A 55 -12.44 6.11 -4.44
CA GLU A 55 -13.63 5.34 -4.80
C GLU A 55 -14.57 6.14 -5.72
N PRO A 56 -15.57 5.51 -6.38
CA PRO A 56 -16.52 6.21 -7.25
C PRO A 56 -17.29 7.36 -6.58
N ASN A 57 -17.45 7.31 -5.25
CA ASN A 57 -18.12 8.33 -4.44
C ASN A 57 -17.18 9.50 -4.06
N GLY A 58 -15.91 9.47 -4.46
CA GLY A 58 -14.86 10.44 -4.09
C GLY A 58 -14.22 10.20 -2.72
N GLU A 59 -14.57 9.12 -2.02
CA GLU A 59 -13.96 8.75 -0.74
C GLU A 59 -12.54 8.18 -0.98
N GLN A 60 -11.59 8.55 -0.12
CA GLN A 60 -10.25 7.99 -0.17
C GLN A 60 -10.09 6.87 0.85
N LYS A 61 -9.52 5.74 0.41
CA LYS A 61 -9.17 4.61 1.25
C LYS A 61 -7.69 4.28 1.13
N ALA A 62 -7.07 3.90 2.24
CA ALA A 62 -5.74 3.32 2.26
C ALA A 62 -5.86 1.79 2.39
N LEU A 63 -5.58 1.06 1.30
CA LEU A 63 -5.69 -0.39 1.19
C LEU A 63 -4.34 -1.06 1.42
N HIS A 64 -4.26 -1.99 2.37
CA HIS A 64 -3.05 -2.74 2.69
C HIS A 64 -2.71 -3.72 1.57
N HIS A 65 -1.49 -3.65 1.04
CA HIS A 65 -1.11 -4.41 -0.16
C HIS A 65 -1.21 -5.94 -0.02
N VAL A 66 -1.03 -6.49 1.19
CA VAL A 66 -1.27 -7.92 1.50
C VAL A 66 -2.72 -8.20 1.92
N GLN A 67 -3.25 -7.49 2.92
CA GLN A 67 -4.52 -7.88 3.56
C GLN A 67 -5.75 -7.54 2.72
N ASP A 68 -5.67 -6.48 1.91
CA ASP A 68 -6.82 -5.95 1.16
C ASP A 68 -6.74 -6.32 -0.33
N ALA A 69 -6.10 -7.45 -0.66
CA ALA A 69 -5.87 -7.87 -2.05
C ALA A 69 -7.18 -8.03 -2.86
N GLU A 70 -8.26 -8.46 -2.23
CA GLU A 70 -9.58 -8.58 -2.86
C GLU A 70 -10.15 -7.20 -3.22
N GLU A 71 -10.14 -6.25 -2.26
CA GLU A 71 -10.62 -4.88 -2.47
C GLU A 71 -9.76 -4.15 -3.50
N ILE A 72 -8.44 -4.35 -3.48
CA ILE A 72 -7.53 -3.83 -4.51
C ILE A 72 -7.92 -4.39 -5.89
N SER A 73 -8.22 -5.69 -5.98
CA SER A 73 -8.67 -6.30 -7.23
C SER A 73 -9.99 -5.70 -7.71
N ASP A 74 -10.93 -5.44 -6.80
CA ASP A 74 -12.20 -4.80 -7.11
C ASP A 74 -12.03 -3.37 -7.59
N VAL A 75 -11.20 -2.58 -6.93
CA VAL A 75 -10.86 -1.22 -7.37
C VAL A 75 -10.28 -1.26 -8.78
N ILE A 76 -9.35 -2.17 -9.08
CA ILE A 76 -8.77 -2.31 -10.42
C ILE A 76 -9.83 -2.71 -11.46
N ARG A 77 -10.78 -3.60 -11.11
CA ARG A 77 -11.87 -4.01 -12.03
C ARG A 77 -12.83 -2.86 -12.33
N GLN A 78 -13.12 -2.04 -11.33
CA GLN A 78 -14.03 -0.89 -11.43
C GLN A 78 -13.38 0.29 -12.13
N ALA A 79 -12.08 0.52 -11.91
CA ALA A 79 -11.29 1.61 -12.48
C ALA A 79 -10.89 1.33 -13.93
N ARG A 80 -11.87 1.18 -14.82
CA ARG A 80 -11.61 1.13 -16.27
C ARG A 80 -11.09 2.47 -16.75
N THR A 81 -10.52 2.46 -17.95
CA THR A 81 -9.98 3.64 -18.59
C THR A 81 -10.69 3.86 -19.91
N ASP A 82 -11.02 5.10 -20.23
CA ASP A 82 -11.49 5.45 -21.58
C ASP A 82 -10.33 5.49 -22.59
N GLU A 83 -10.63 5.84 -23.84
CA GLU A 83 -9.64 5.92 -24.91
C GLU A 83 -8.58 7.03 -24.68
N GLU A 84 -8.87 7.99 -23.81
CA GLU A 84 -8.00 9.13 -23.49
C GLU A 84 -7.12 8.86 -22.26
N GLY A 85 -7.27 7.71 -21.60
CA GLY A 85 -6.52 7.39 -20.40
C GLY A 85 -7.20 7.86 -19.10
N ASN A 86 -8.42 8.41 -19.15
CA ASN A 86 -9.13 8.86 -17.97
C ASN A 86 -9.83 7.71 -17.26
N ARG A 87 -9.81 7.74 -15.92
CA ARG A 87 -10.49 6.74 -15.10
C ARG A 87 -12.01 6.89 -15.25
N THR A 88 -12.68 5.79 -15.53
CA THR A 88 -14.13 5.67 -15.61
C THR A 88 -14.62 4.58 -14.65
N TRP A 89 -15.60 4.93 -13.83
CA TRP A 89 -16.25 4.01 -12.90
C TRP A 89 -17.44 3.30 -13.59
N ARG A 90 -17.63 2.02 -13.32
CA ARG A 90 -18.77 1.22 -13.82
C ARG A 90 -19.51 0.54 -12.70
#